data_AF-N6YN00-F1
#
_entry.id   AF-N6YN00-F1
#
_cell.length_a   1.000
_cell.length_b   1.000
_cell.length_c   1.000
_cell.angle_alpha   90.00
_cell.angle_beta   90.00
_cell.angle_gamma   90.00
#
_symmetry.space_group_name_H-M   'P 1'
#
loop_
_entity.id
_entity.type
_entity.pdbx_description
1 polymer ?
#
loop_
_entity_poly.entity_id
_entity_poly.type
_entity_poly.pdbx_seq_one_letter_code
_entity_poly.pdbx_strand_id
1 'polypeptide(L)'
;MSKYSVLPKNVSERDFDAAIQEFTAILGADNVLTAADKLLPYGKIMMSVATEQHAASAVLLATTVEQIQAVVKVCNTYKVPIWTISTGRNFGYGSAAPIERGQVVLDLRLMNKIIHIDPELCTALVEPGVTYQQLYDYIEENQLPLMLSFSAPSAIAGPLGNTMDRGVGYTPYGEHFLMQCGMEVVLPNGEVLRTGMGSVKGDKAWQVFKWGYGPTLDGMFTQSNYGICTKMGFWLMPKPPVFKPFEIQFDEESDISEIVEMLRPLRIAQIIPNSVVIAGTLWEAATCNTRRSDYLTTPGATPDSVLKQIQKDKHLGAWNVYAALYGTPEQVEVNWKIVTDVVKKSGKGRVITQEEAGDTQPFKYRAQLMSGVPNLQEFGLYNWRGGGGSMWFAPVSQARGSECEKQMKLAKTILNKHGLDYVGEFIVGWRDMHHVIDVLFDRSNPEETERANACFHELLDAFEHEGYAVYRVNTAFQERVAQSYGQVKRNIERTIKRALDPNGIIAPGKCGIDI
;
A
#
# COMPACT_ATOMS: atom_id res chain seq x y z
N MET A 1 10.73 -39.81 2.36
CA MET A 1 9.84 -38.63 2.20
C MET A 1 10.67 -37.41 2.48
N SER A 2 10.49 -36.33 1.70
CA SER A 2 11.17 -35.04 1.96
C SER A 2 10.83 -34.52 3.35
N LYS A 3 11.81 -33.98 4.06
CA LYS A 3 11.68 -33.31 5.37
C LYS A 3 10.89 -32.00 5.27
N TYR A 4 10.91 -31.37 4.09
CA TYR A 4 10.26 -30.08 3.83
C TYR A 4 9.16 -30.22 2.78
N SER A 5 8.04 -29.50 2.96
CA SER A 5 6.91 -29.49 2.03
C SER A 5 7.21 -28.70 0.75
N VAL A 6 8.10 -27.72 0.83
CA VAL A 6 8.55 -26.88 -0.28
C VAL A 6 10.05 -26.62 -0.08
N LEU A 7 10.82 -26.62 -1.17
CA LEU A 7 12.23 -26.24 -1.19
C LEU A 7 12.42 -24.95 -1.99
N PRO A 8 13.43 -24.14 -1.65
CA PRO A 8 13.82 -23.03 -2.52
C PRO A 8 14.25 -23.52 -3.91
N LYS A 9 13.96 -22.72 -4.92
CA LYS A 9 14.32 -22.99 -6.32
C LYS A 9 15.83 -23.23 -6.43
N ASN A 10 16.22 -24.33 -7.06
CA ASN A 10 17.62 -24.73 -7.27
C ASN A 10 18.44 -24.98 -5.99
N VAL A 11 17.81 -25.18 -4.83
CA VAL A 11 18.49 -25.57 -3.59
C VAL A 11 18.16 -27.03 -3.26
N SER A 12 19.20 -27.85 -3.03
CA SER A 12 19.01 -29.25 -2.68
C SER A 12 18.45 -29.38 -1.25
N GLU A 13 17.71 -30.47 -0.97
CA GLU A 13 17.19 -30.71 0.38
C GLU A 13 18.30 -30.76 1.43
N ARG A 14 19.47 -31.32 1.08
CA ARG A 14 20.64 -31.38 1.98
C ARG A 14 21.17 -29.98 2.31
N ASP A 15 21.33 -29.13 1.29
CA ASP A 15 21.88 -27.78 1.48
C ASP A 15 20.86 -26.89 2.20
N PHE A 16 19.56 -27.08 1.93
CA PHE A 16 18.50 -26.40 2.67
C PHE A 16 18.44 -26.84 4.14
N ASP A 17 18.63 -28.14 4.42
CA ASP A 17 18.70 -28.64 5.79
C ASP A 17 19.86 -28.03 6.58
N ALA A 18 21.04 -27.93 5.95
CA ALA A 18 22.20 -27.27 6.53
C ALA A 18 21.93 -25.78 6.81
N ALA A 19 21.28 -25.07 5.87
CA ALA A 19 20.89 -23.68 6.07
C ALA A 19 19.92 -23.53 7.25
N ILE A 20 18.91 -24.40 7.38
CA ILE A 20 17.96 -24.40 8.51
C ILE A 20 18.67 -24.63 9.84
N GLN A 21 19.67 -25.50 9.90
CA GLN A 21 20.47 -25.71 11.10
C GLN A 21 21.25 -24.45 11.50
N GLU A 22 21.89 -23.77 10.53
CA GLU A 22 22.58 -22.50 10.80
C GLU A 22 21.62 -21.38 11.21
N PHE A 23 20.48 -21.24 10.54
CA PHE A 23 19.45 -20.29 10.95
C PHE A 23 18.96 -20.56 12.37
N THR A 24 18.78 -21.84 12.74
CA THR A 24 18.36 -22.24 14.08
C THR A 24 19.41 -21.88 15.12
N ALA A 25 20.70 -22.03 14.80
CA ALA A 25 21.80 -21.62 15.67
C ALA A 25 21.87 -20.10 15.87
N ILE A 26 21.50 -19.30 14.85
CA ILE A 26 21.52 -17.83 14.89
C ILE A 26 20.30 -17.26 15.61
N LEU A 27 19.11 -17.77 15.30
CA LEU A 27 17.82 -17.18 15.69
C LEU A 27 17.18 -17.90 16.89
N GLY A 28 17.60 -19.14 17.17
CA GLY A 28 16.90 -20.05 18.08
C GLY A 28 15.78 -20.81 17.38
N ALA A 29 15.46 -22.01 17.89
CA ALA A 29 14.50 -22.92 17.27
C ALA A 29 13.08 -22.34 17.14
N ASP A 30 12.64 -21.54 18.13
CA ASP A 30 11.30 -20.93 18.12
C ASP A 30 11.13 -19.87 17.02
N ASN A 31 12.24 -19.37 16.46
CA ASN A 31 12.28 -18.33 15.44
C ASN A 31 12.55 -18.87 14.03
N VAL A 32 12.58 -20.19 13.85
CA VAL A 32 12.74 -20.85 12.54
C VAL A 32 11.57 -21.79 12.30
N LEU A 33 10.63 -21.36 11.49
CA LEU A 33 9.38 -22.10 11.23
C LEU A 33 9.50 -22.88 9.93
N THR A 34 9.36 -24.20 10.02
CA THR A 34 9.39 -25.11 8.85
C THR A 34 8.18 -26.04 8.79
N ALA A 35 7.44 -26.17 9.89
CA ALA A 35 6.24 -26.99 9.98
C ALA A 35 5.08 -26.39 9.18
N ALA A 36 4.33 -27.24 8.46
CA ALA A 36 3.29 -26.79 7.53
C ALA A 36 2.23 -25.90 8.18
N ASP A 37 1.78 -26.23 9.39
CA ASP A 37 0.81 -25.45 10.18
C ASP A 37 1.31 -24.05 10.52
N LYS A 38 2.61 -23.89 10.78
CA LYS A 38 3.25 -22.60 11.05
C LYS A 38 3.42 -21.74 9.79
N LEU A 39 3.51 -22.36 8.61
CA LEU A 39 3.62 -21.68 7.33
C LEU A 39 2.27 -21.24 6.76
N LEU A 40 1.16 -21.88 7.17
CA LEU A 40 -0.19 -21.57 6.67
C LEU A 40 -0.56 -20.07 6.69
N PRO A 41 -0.29 -19.29 7.77
CA PRO A 41 -0.62 -17.87 7.79
C PRO A 41 0.13 -17.05 6.74
N TYR A 42 1.34 -17.47 6.35
CA TYR A 42 2.18 -16.79 5.36
C TYR A 42 1.79 -17.18 3.92
N GLY A 43 1.09 -18.30 3.73
CA GLY A 43 0.53 -18.70 2.45
C GLY A 43 -0.81 -18.05 2.10
N LYS A 44 -1.43 -17.29 3.01
CA LYS A 44 -2.73 -16.66 2.73
C LYS A 44 -2.59 -15.52 1.72
N ILE A 45 -3.14 -15.72 0.52
CA ILE A 45 -3.15 -14.76 -0.58
C ILE A 45 -4.58 -14.46 -1.05
N MET A 46 -4.77 -13.28 -1.63
CA MET A 46 -6.05 -12.83 -2.23
C MET A 46 -6.00 -12.78 -3.77
N MET A 47 -4.85 -13.14 -4.34
CA MET A 47 -4.59 -13.12 -5.79
C MET A 47 -5.32 -14.26 -6.50
N SER A 48 -5.60 -14.05 -7.79
CA SER A 48 -6.32 -15.01 -8.64
C SER A 48 -5.43 -16.18 -9.13
N VAL A 49 -4.52 -16.66 -8.28
CA VAL A 49 -3.60 -17.77 -8.56
C VAL A 49 -3.64 -18.80 -7.43
N ALA A 50 -3.19 -20.01 -7.73
CA ALA A 50 -3.10 -21.08 -6.74
C ALA A 50 -2.11 -20.72 -5.62
N THR A 51 -2.48 -21.01 -4.37
CA THR A 51 -1.69 -20.67 -3.18
C THR A 51 -0.29 -21.28 -3.22
N GLU A 52 -0.17 -22.45 -3.82
CA GLU A 52 1.06 -23.23 -3.94
C GLU A 52 2.14 -22.49 -4.74
N GLN A 53 1.75 -21.59 -5.66
CA GLN A 53 2.68 -20.79 -6.47
C GLN A 53 3.47 -19.77 -5.64
N HIS A 54 3.01 -19.46 -4.42
CA HIS A 54 3.63 -18.52 -3.50
C HIS A 54 3.92 -19.14 -2.13
N ALA A 55 3.99 -20.47 -2.04
CA ALA A 55 4.25 -21.15 -0.77
C ALA A 55 5.71 -20.93 -0.32
N ALA A 56 5.92 -20.49 0.91
CA ALA A 56 7.23 -20.37 1.53
C ALA A 56 7.81 -21.75 1.90
N SER A 57 9.14 -21.89 1.87
CA SER A 57 9.84 -23.09 2.36
C SER A 57 10.11 -23.05 3.87
N ALA A 58 10.34 -21.86 4.42
CA ALA A 58 10.49 -21.59 5.84
C ALA A 58 10.15 -20.12 6.15
N VAL A 59 10.00 -19.80 7.44
CA VAL A 59 9.91 -18.43 7.96
C VAL A 59 10.98 -18.23 9.03
N LEU A 60 11.70 -17.12 8.96
CA LEU A 60 12.72 -16.70 9.92
C LEU A 60 12.24 -15.44 10.63
N LEU A 61 12.24 -15.45 11.96
CA LEU A 61 11.85 -14.32 12.80
C LEU A 61 13.11 -13.66 13.37
N ALA A 62 13.52 -12.52 12.81
CA ALA A 62 14.68 -11.78 13.29
C ALA A 62 14.28 -10.57 14.14
N THR A 63 15.12 -10.24 15.11
CA THR A 63 14.89 -9.15 16.09
C THR A 63 16.01 -8.13 16.14
N THR A 64 17.18 -8.43 15.57
CA THR A 64 18.33 -7.51 15.55
C THR A 64 18.97 -7.44 14.17
N VAL A 65 19.75 -6.37 13.95
CA VAL A 65 20.50 -6.18 12.70
C VAL A 65 21.55 -7.28 12.53
N GLU A 66 22.24 -7.67 13.61
CA GLU A 66 23.28 -8.69 13.59
C GLU A 66 22.74 -10.07 13.19
N GLN A 67 21.52 -10.40 13.64
CA GLN A 67 20.82 -11.60 13.19
C GLN A 67 20.56 -11.57 11.69
N ILE A 68 20.11 -10.43 11.15
CA ILE A 68 19.85 -10.26 9.72
C ILE A 68 21.15 -10.37 8.91
N GLN A 69 22.25 -9.75 9.36
CA GLN A 69 23.56 -9.89 8.73
C GLN A 69 24.03 -11.36 8.68
N ALA A 70 23.85 -12.09 9.79
CA ALA A 70 24.17 -13.51 9.85
C ALA A 70 23.28 -14.36 8.93
N VAL A 71 21.96 -14.11 8.90
CA VAL A 71 21.02 -14.76 7.98
C VAL A 71 21.43 -14.55 6.52
N VAL A 72 21.77 -13.32 6.13
CA VAL A 72 22.24 -12.99 4.77
C VAL A 72 23.52 -13.76 4.42
N LYS A 73 24.43 -13.97 5.37
CA LYS A 73 25.64 -14.79 5.18
C LYS A 73 25.31 -16.27 4.90
N VAL A 74 24.37 -16.85 5.63
CA VAL A 74 23.89 -18.22 5.39
C VAL A 74 23.22 -18.31 4.01
N CYS A 75 22.38 -17.33 3.67
CA CYS A 75 21.72 -17.25 2.36
C CYS A 75 22.75 -17.22 1.22
N ASN A 76 23.81 -16.42 1.34
CA ASN A 76 24.91 -16.42 0.37
C ASN A 76 25.62 -17.76 0.28
N THR A 77 25.85 -18.44 1.40
CA THR A 77 26.56 -19.73 1.43
C THR A 77 25.78 -20.79 0.67
N TYR A 78 24.50 -20.97 1.02
CA TYR A 78 23.63 -22.02 0.51
C TYR A 78 22.76 -21.60 -0.68
N LYS A 79 22.90 -20.36 -1.16
CA LYS A 79 22.10 -19.78 -2.26
C LYS A 79 20.60 -19.83 -1.97
N VAL A 80 20.22 -19.61 -0.71
CA VAL A 80 18.82 -19.61 -0.27
C VAL A 80 18.22 -18.22 -0.49
N PRO A 81 17.20 -18.06 -1.36
CA PRO A 81 16.53 -16.78 -1.57
C PRO A 81 15.58 -16.44 -0.41
N ILE A 82 15.60 -15.18 0.01
CA ILE A 82 14.80 -14.65 1.11
C ILE A 82 13.81 -13.56 0.65
N TRP A 83 12.57 -13.66 1.12
CA TRP A 83 11.52 -12.65 0.94
C TRP A 83 11.29 -11.90 2.24
N THR A 84 11.64 -10.62 2.27
CA THR A 84 11.52 -9.82 3.51
C THR A 84 10.13 -9.22 3.64
N ILE A 85 9.55 -9.34 4.82
CA ILE A 85 8.35 -8.60 5.22
C ILE A 85 8.58 -7.86 6.53
N SER A 86 7.87 -6.73 6.68
CA SER A 86 7.79 -6.01 7.96
C SER A 86 6.60 -6.53 8.77
N THR A 87 5.42 -5.94 8.61
CA THR A 87 4.19 -6.37 9.30
C THR A 87 3.36 -7.39 8.52
N GLY A 88 3.70 -7.63 7.24
CA GLY A 88 3.06 -8.65 6.39
C GLY A 88 1.62 -8.36 5.98
N ARG A 89 1.17 -7.10 6.06
CA ARG A 89 -0.22 -6.68 5.78
C ARG A 89 -0.41 -6.09 4.39
N ASN A 90 0.24 -6.68 3.39
CA ASN A 90 0.19 -6.20 2.01
C ASN A 90 -1.03 -6.75 1.23
N PHE A 91 -2.23 -6.63 1.81
CA PHE A 91 -3.46 -7.20 1.27
C PHE A 91 -3.77 -6.62 -0.12
N GLY A 92 -4.27 -7.48 -1.03
CA GLY A 92 -4.44 -7.16 -2.46
C GLY A 92 -3.14 -7.06 -3.27
N TYR A 93 -1.96 -7.11 -2.62
CA TYR A 93 -0.64 -7.04 -3.27
C TYR A 93 0.26 -8.28 -3.04
N GLY A 94 -0.26 -9.34 -2.42
CA GLY A 94 0.49 -10.58 -2.12
C GLY A 94 0.56 -10.94 -0.62
N SER A 95 0.05 -10.06 0.24
CA SER A 95 -0.01 -10.27 1.71
C SER A 95 1.37 -10.47 2.33
N ALA A 96 1.65 -11.66 2.87
CA ALA A 96 2.94 -12.02 3.45
C ALA A 96 3.69 -13.07 2.62
N ALA A 97 3.07 -13.56 1.55
CA ALA A 97 3.61 -14.64 0.74
C ALA A 97 4.78 -14.15 -0.12
N PRO A 98 5.82 -14.98 -0.33
CA PRO A 98 6.91 -14.65 -1.23
C PRO A 98 6.45 -14.52 -2.68
N ILE A 99 7.20 -13.74 -3.46
CA ILE A 99 6.91 -13.61 -4.90
C ILE A 99 7.13 -14.91 -5.66
N GLU A 100 8.13 -15.70 -5.30
CA GLU A 100 8.35 -17.03 -5.88
C GLU A 100 8.15 -18.14 -4.86
N ARG A 101 7.55 -19.25 -5.30
CA ARG A 101 7.47 -20.50 -4.53
C ARG A 101 8.85 -20.92 -4.01
N GLY A 102 8.89 -21.26 -2.72
CA GLY A 102 10.05 -21.83 -2.05
C GLY A 102 11.03 -20.82 -1.46
N GLN A 103 10.85 -19.52 -1.69
CA GLN A 103 11.64 -18.52 -0.95
C GLN A 103 11.38 -18.64 0.56
N VAL A 104 12.40 -18.32 1.35
CA VAL A 104 12.29 -18.26 2.81
C VAL A 104 11.78 -16.87 3.19
N VAL A 105 10.73 -16.78 3.99
CA VAL A 105 10.23 -15.47 4.46
C VAL A 105 11.09 -15.00 5.62
N LEU A 106 11.69 -13.82 5.51
CA LEU A 106 12.30 -13.11 6.63
C LEU A 106 11.26 -12.15 7.22
N ASP A 107 10.68 -12.53 8.35
CA ASP A 107 9.66 -11.78 9.07
C ASP A 107 10.30 -10.89 10.14
N LEU A 108 10.25 -9.57 9.92
CA LEU A 108 10.82 -8.57 10.82
C LEU A 108 9.80 -7.99 11.80
N ARG A 109 8.62 -8.60 11.97
CA ARG A 109 7.58 -8.10 12.87
C ARG A 109 8.01 -8.01 14.34
N LEU A 110 9.01 -8.80 14.75
CA LEU A 110 9.52 -8.79 16.13
C LEU A 110 10.60 -7.72 16.35
N MET A 111 11.13 -7.14 15.27
CA MET A 111 11.99 -5.95 15.32
C MET A 111 11.08 -4.72 15.33
N ASN A 112 10.45 -4.43 16.48
CA ASN A 112 9.28 -3.53 16.58
C ASN A 112 9.47 -2.35 17.54
N LYS A 113 10.69 -1.86 17.73
CA LYS A 113 10.92 -0.71 18.59
C LYS A 113 10.58 0.60 17.88
N ILE A 114 9.83 1.46 18.56
CA ILE A 114 9.82 2.90 18.31
C ILE A 114 11.13 3.42 18.91
N ILE A 115 12.12 3.71 18.07
CA ILE A 115 13.48 4.05 18.51
C ILE A 115 13.49 5.46 19.08
N HIS A 116 12.87 6.40 18.37
CA HIS A 116 12.79 7.79 18.79
C HIS A 116 11.59 8.49 18.13
N ILE A 117 10.94 9.37 18.88
CA ILE A 117 10.02 10.38 18.34
C ILE A 117 10.45 11.72 18.90
N ASP A 118 10.68 12.68 18.01
CA ASP A 118 11.02 14.05 18.34
C ASP A 118 9.77 14.93 18.13
N PRO A 119 9.12 15.41 19.21
CA PRO A 119 7.94 16.28 19.11
C PRO A 119 8.28 17.72 18.72
N GLU A 120 9.53 18.15 18.82
CA GLU A 120 9.96 19.50 18.46
C GLU A 120 10.29 19.57 16.96
N LEU A 121 11.08 18.62 16.47
CA LEU A 121 11.41 18.50 15.04
C LEU A 121 10.35 17.73 14.25
N CYS A 122 9.36 17.14 14.93
CA CYS A 122 8.24 16.41 14.35
C CYS A 122 8.72 15.23 13.48
N THR A 123 9.56 14.36 14.06
CA THR A 123 10.12 13.20 13.35
C THR A 123 9.97 11.91 14.15
N ALA A 124 9.99 10.77 13.47
CA ALA A 124 10.05 9.46 14.08
C ALA A 124 11.16 8.61 13.45
N LEU A 125 11.73 7.71 14.24
CA LEU A 125 12.64 6.65 13.81
C LEU A 125 12.13 5.32 14.37
N VAL A 126 11.87 4.35 13.49
CA VAL A 126 11.23 3.09 13.86
C VAL A 126 11.93 1.88 13.24
N GLU A 127 11.73 0.73 13.87
CA GLU A 127 12.04 -0.59 13.31
C GLU A 127 10.87 -1.16 12.46
N PRO A 128 11.09 -2.20 11.63
CA PRO A 128 10.11 -2.70 10.67
C PRO A 128 8.78 -3.18 11.27
N GLY A 129 8.83 -3.81 12.44
CA GLY A 129 7.68 -4.40 13.10
C GLY A 129 6.75 -3.39 13.77
N VAL A 130 7.12 -2.10 13.81
CA VAL A 130 6.25 -1.05 14.37
C VAL A 130 4.99 -0.91 13.53
N THR A 131 3.82 -0.99 14.16
CA THR A 131 2.53 -0.79 13.52
C THR A 131 2.05 0.67 13.64
N TYR A 132 1.09 1.06 12.80
CA TYR A 132 0.44 2.36 12.95
C TYR A 132 -0.36 2.47 14.25
N GLN A 133 -1.01 1.39 14.69
CA GLN A 133 -1.67 1.36 16.00
C GLN A 133 -0.67 1.60 17.13
N GLN A 134 0.48 0.92 17.13
CA GLN A 134 1.51 1.12 18.16
C GLN A 134 2.03 2.55 18.21
N LEU A 135 2.22 3.19 17.04
CA LEU A 135 2.62 4.60 16.99
C LEU A 135 1.53 5.54 17.47
N TYR A 136 0.27 5.25 17.12
CA TYR A 136 -0.87 6.05 17.55
C TYR A 136 -1.03 5.98 19.07
N ASP A 137 -1.00 4.79 19.64
CA ASP A 137 -1.09 4.56 21.08
C ASP A 137 0.06 5.29 21.79
N TYR A 138 1.31 5.17 21.29
CA TYR A 138 2.46 5.88 21.86
C TYR A 138 2.29 7.41 21.83
N ILE A 139 1.80 7.98 20.73
CA ILE A 139 1.59 9.42 20.58
C ILE A 139 0.52 9.90 21.57
N GLU A 140 -0.61 9.19 21.67
CA GLU A 140 -1.72 9.57 22.55
C GLU A 140 -1.39 9.38 24.03
N GLU A 141 -0.77 8.26 24.41
CA GLU A 141 -0.34 7.97 25.79
C GLU A 141 0.66 9.00 26.31
N ASN A 142 1.57 9.47 25.45
CA ASN A 142 2.57 10.48 25.78
C ASN A 142 2.10 11.92 25.48
N GLN A 143 0.85 12.09 25.02
CA GLN A 143 0.25 13.39 24.70
C GLN A 143 1.11 14.23 23.75
N LEU A 144 1.75 13.59 22.77
CA LEU A 144 2.62 14.28 21.84
C LEU A 144 1.78 15.14 20.88
N PRO A 145 2.21 16.37 20.54
CA PRO A 145 1.46 17.28 19.68
C PRO A 145 1.64 16.92 18.19
N LEU A 146 1.53 15.64 17.84
CA LEU A 146 1.79 15.09 16.52
C LEU A 146 0.59 14.26 16.04
N MET A 147 0.49 14.07 14.73
CA MET A 147 -0.48 13.16 14.10
C MET A 147 0.20 12.30 13.04
N LEU A 148 -0.38 11.11 12.79
CA LEU A 148 0.12 10.16 11.81
C LEU A 148 -0.47 10.40 10.41
N SER A 149 0.19 9.83 9.40
CA SER A 149 -0.44 9.45 8.14
C SER A 149 -0.51 7.93 8.07
N PHE A 150 -1.67 7.39 7.75
CA PHE A 150 -1.95 5.96 7.81
C PHE A 150 -2.59 5.46 6.51
N SER A 151 -2.20 4.26 6.06
CA SER A 151 -2.83 3.56 4.93
C SER A 151 -3.91 2.61 5.41
N ALA A 152 -5.12 2.80 4.91
CA ALA A 152 -6.17 1.79 5.00
C ALA A 152 -5.79 0.53 4.17
N PRO A 153 -6.41 -0.63 4.43
CA PRO A 153 -7.50 -0.86 5.39
C PRO A 153 -7.03 -1.24 6.80
N SER A 154 -5.72 -1.34 7.09
CA SER A 154 -5.24 -2.14 8.23
C SER A 154 -4.41 -1.39 9.28
N ALA A 155 -5.02 -1.07 10.44
CA ALA A 155 -4.33 -0.45 11.59
C ALA A 155 -3.11 -1.27 12.09
N ILE A 156 -3.09 -2.57 11.80
CA ILE A 156 -1.98 -3.49 12.10
C ILE A 156 -0.90 -3.55 11.00
N ALA A 157 -1.03 -2.76 9.93
CA ALA A 157 0.08 -2.44 9.03
C ALA A 157 1.08 -1.52 9.74
N GLY A 158 2.23 -1.26 9.11
CA GLY A 158 3.27 -0.41 9.68
C GLY A 158 3.86 0.54 8.64
N PRO A 159 4.41 1.70 9.07
CA PRO A 159 4.93 2.72 8.17
C PRO A 159 6.09 2.22 7.32
N LEU A 160 7.00 1.41 7.87
CA LEU A 160 8.17 0.93 7.14
C LEU A 160 7.77 0.03 5.97
N GLY A 161 7.02 -1.04 6.23
CA GLY A 161 6.57 -1.95 5.17
C GLY A 161 5.73 -1.25 4.11
N ASN A 162 4.87 -0.30 4.52
CA ASN A 162 4.08 0.50 3.60
C ASN A 162 4.94 1.40 2.71
N THR A 163 5.89 2.15 3.31
CA THR A 163 6.78 3.07 2.59
C THR A 163 7.76 2.32 1.67
N MET A 164 8.22 1.14 2.06
CA MET A 164 9.06 0.28 1.22
C MET A 164 8.35 -0.16 -0.07
N ASP A 165 7.02 -0.13 -0.11
CA ASP A 165 6.23 -0.40 -1.30
C ASP A 165 5.55 0.89 -1.83
N ARG A 166 5.96 2.06 -1.31
CA ARG A 166 5.52 3.42 -1.64
C ARG A 166 4.02 3.66 -1.46
N GLY A 167 3.43 3.11 -0.40
CA GLY A 167 2.01 3.31 -0.10
C GLY A 167 1.66 4.74 0.32
N VAL A 168 0.36 5.00 0.38
CA VAL A 168 -0.21 6.34 0.55
C VAL A 168 -1.20 6.39 1.73
N GLY A 169 -1.43 7.59 2.26
CA GLY A 169 -2.43 7.91 3.28
C GLY A 169 -3.21 9.18 2.91
N TYR A 170 -4.00 9.67 3.87
CA TYR A 170 -5.10 10.60 3.58
C TYR A 170 -4.96 11.97 4.23
N THR A 171 -3.81 12.25 4.85
CA THR A 171 -3.48 13.54 5.47
C THR A 171 -2.62 14.40 4.52
N PRO A 172 -2.21 15.62 4.89
CA PRO A 172 -1.18 16.35 4.13
C PRO A 172 0.15 15.60 3.99
N TYR A 173 0.41 14.64 4.88
CA TYR A 173 1.59 13.77 4.87
C TYR A 173 1.29 12.41 4.21
N GLY A 174 0.23 12.38 3.38
CA GLY A 174 -0.29 11.19 2.72
C GLY A 174 0.67 10.51 1.74
N GLU A 175 1.64 11.23 1.19
CA GLU A 175 2.66 10.59 0.34
C GLU A 175 3.84 10.11 1.20
N HIS A 176 3.78 8.84 1.65
CA HIS A 176 4.64 8.36 2.73
C HIS A 176 6.13 8.37 2.35
N PHE A 177 6.46 8.01 1.10
CA PHE A 177 7.86 8.05 0.66
C PHE A 177 8.39 9.48 0.50
N LEU A 178 7.52 10.45 0.17
CA LEU A 178 7.89 11.87 0.19
C LEU A 178 8.27 12.31 1.62
N MET A 179 7.58 11.81 2.64
CA MET A 179 7.81 12.17 4.05
C MET A 179 8.87 11.31 4.76
N GLN A 180 9.40 10.26 4.12
CA GLN A 180 10.50 9.45 4.66
C GLN A 180 11.79 10.26 4.81
N CYS A 181 12.58 10.06 5.86
CA CYS A 181 13.87 10.71 6.05
C CYS A 181 14.86 9.82 6.82
N GLY A 182 15.81 9.26 6.09
CA GLY A 182 16.81 8.33 6.62
C GLY A 182 16.35 6.87 6.65
N MET A 183 17.22 5.96 6.24
CA MET A 183 16.98 4.52 6.17
C MET A 183 18.25 3.75 6.56
N GLU A 184 18.11 2.70 7.35
CA GLU A 184 19.16 1.70 7.61
C GLU A 184 18.84 0.43 6.84
N VAL A 185 19.82 -0.09 6.09
CA VAL A 185 19.64 -1.24 5.21
C VAL A 185 20.80 -2.21 5.39
N VAL A 186 20.49 -3.49 5.60
CA VAL A 186 21.46 -4.59 5.47
C VAL A 186 21.56 -4.96 3.99
N LEU A 187 22.76 -4.84 3.43
CA LEU A 187 23.05 -5.16 2.04
C LEU A 187 23.23 -6.68 1.85
N PRO A 188 23.17 -7.20 0.60
CA PRO A 188 23.34 -8.63 0.32
C PRO A 188 24.69 -9.21 0.74
N ASN A 189 25.73 -8.38 0.91
CA ASN A 189 27.03 -8.78 1.44
C ASN A 189 27.08 -8.79 2.99
N GLY A 190 26.00 -8.36 3.65
CA GLY A 190 25.90 -8.24 5.11
C GLY A 190 26.37 -6.90 5.67
N GLU A 191 26.82 -5.94 4.86
CA GLU A 191 27.16 -4.60 5.35
C GLU A 191 25.91 -3.80 5.73
N VAL A 192 26.05 -2.89 6.70
CA VAL A 192 24.95 -2.00 7.13
C VAL A 192 25.19 -0.61 6.56
N LEU A 193 24.27 -0.18 5.70
CA LEU A 193 24.25 1.16 5.12
C LEU A 193 23.22 2.03 5.84
N ARG A 194 23.59 3.27 6.19
CA ARG A 194 22.66 4.33 6.57
C ARG A 194 22.63 5.40 5.49
N THR A 195 21.45 5.75 4.99
CA THR A 195 21.27 6.78 3.96
C THR A 195 21.31 8.19 4.54
N GLY A 196 21.48 9.20 3.68
CA GLY A 196 21.46 10.61 4.05
C GLY A 196 22.50 10.95 5.13
N MET A 197 22.09 11.76 6.11
CA MET A 197 22.99 12.20 7.19
C MET A 197 23.41 11.08 8.15
N GLY A 198 22.70 9.95 8.19
CA GLY A 198 23.00 8.83 9.10
C GLY A 198 24.31 8.10 8.79
N SER A 199 24.94 8.41 7.65
CA SER A 199 26.28 7.97 7.28
C SER A 199 27.40 8.71 8.04
N VAL A 200 27.10 9.85 8.67
CA VAL A 200 28.07 10.67 9.40
C VAL A 200 28.18 10.16 10.84
N LYS A 201 29.40 9.96 11.33
CA LYS A 201 29.62 9.53 12.72
C LYS A 201 29.14 10.63 13.69
N GLY A 202 28.21 10.26 14.58
CA GLY A 202 27.66 11.17 15.58
C GLY A 202 26.70 12.21 15.00
N ASP A 203 26.06 11.90 13.88
CA ASP A 203 25.06 12.77 13.28
C ASP A 203 23.92 13.10 14.26
N LYS A 204 23.25 14.23 14.00
CA LYS A 204 22.05 14.68 14.72
C LYS A 204 20.94 15.07 13.75
N ALA A 205 21.06 14.62 12.49
CA ALA A 205 20.28 15.16 11.38
C ALA A 205 19.75 14.09 10.44
N TRP A 206 19.88 12.80 10.80
CA TRP A 206 19.41 11.69 9.97
C TRP A 206 17.92 11.79 9.61
N GLN A 207 17.08 12.11 10.58
CA GLN A 207 15.64 12.32 10.39
C GLN A 207 15.30 13.76 9.97
N VAL A 208 16.29 14.65 9.80
CA VAL A 208 16.08 16.08 9.52
C VAL A 208 16.31 16.42 8.06
N PHE A 209 17.37 15.90 7.44
CA PHE A 209 17.75 16.23 6.07
C PHE A 209 17.90 14.97 5.21
N LYS A 210 16.97 14.80 4.26
CA LYS A 210 16.82 13.59 3.43
C LYS A 210 18.08 13.21 2.65
N TRP A 211 18.71 14.20 2.01
CA TRP A 211 19.62 13.93 0.89
C TRP A 211 21.02 13.50 1.34
N GLY A 212 21.55 14.11 2.40
CA GLY A 212 22.96 13.97 2.75
C GLY A 212 23.89 14.56 1.68
N TYR A 213 24.94 13.84 1.33
CA TYR A 213 25.93 14.23 0.31
C TYR A 213 26.11 13.12 -0.74
N GLY A 214 26.28 13.51 -2.01
CA GLY A 214 26.41 12.57 -3.12
C GLY A 214 25.06 11.99 -3.58
N PRO A 215 25.05 10.80 -4.19
CA PRO A 215 23.81 10.12 -4.58
C PRO A 215 22.95 9.76 -3.35
N THR A 216 21.70 10.20 -3.33
CA THR A 216 20.70 9.77 -2.34
C THR A 216 20.08 8.44 -2.79
N LEU A 217 20.09 7.43 -1.91
CA LEU A 217 19.84 6.04 -2.27
C LEU A 217 18.50 5.49 -1.77
N ASP A 218 17.77 6.23 -0.95
CA ASP A 218 16.52 5.78 -0.31
C ASP A 218 15.53 5.25 -1.36
N GLY A 219 15.37 5.97 -2.47
CA GLY A 219 14.47 5.59 -3.56
C GLY A 219 14.89 4.30 -4.28
N MET A 220 16.18 3.97 -4.28
CA MET A 220 16.70 2.75 -4.86
C MET A 220 16.23 1.52 -4.07
N PHE A 221 16.04 1.62 -2.75
CA PHE A 221 15.64 0.50 -1.89
C PHE A 221 14.12 0.26 -1.84
N THR A 222 13.30 1.25 -2.19
CA THR A 222 11.84 1.09 -2.22
C THR A 222 11.38 0.44 -3.52
N GLN A 223 10.44 -0.50 -3.43
CA GLN A 223 9.97 -1.36 -4.53
C GLN A 223 11.12 -2.05 -5.28
N SER A 224 12.13 -2.52 -4.55
CA SER A 224 13.27 -3.23 -5.10
C SER A 224 13.72 -4.35 -4.16
N ASN A 225 14.80 -5.03 -4.53
CA ASN A 225 15.40 -6.12 -3.77
C ASN A 225 16.91 -5.93 -3.59
N TYR A 226 17.35 -4.69 -3.39
CA TYR A 226 18.77 -4.35 -3.24
C TYR A 226 19.29 -4.39 -1.80
N GLY A 227 18.41 -4.62 -0.82
CA GLY A 227 18.78 -4.71 0.59
C GLY A 227 17.55 -4.93 1.49
N ILE A 228 17.80 -5.10 2.78
CA ILE A 228 16.80 -5.35 3.82
C ILE A 228 16.75 -4.13 4.74
N CYS A 229 15.66 -3.37 4.68
CA CYS A 229 15.48 -2.18 5.52
C CYS A 229 15.23 -2.58 6.98
N THR A 230 16.10 -2.12 7.89
CA THR A 230 16.09 -2.45 9.33
C THR A 230 15.71 -1.28 10.22
N LYS A 231 15.77 -0.05 9.72
CA LYS A 231 15.25 1.16 10.38
C LYS A 231 14.81 2.16 9.34
N MET A 232 13.78 2.93 9.64
CA MET A 232 13.34 4.01 8.76
C MET A 232 12.89 5.20 9.61
N GLY A 233 13.39 6.37 9.23
CA GLY A 233 12.90 7.64 9.75
C GLY A 233 11.86 8.25 8.83
N PHE A 234 10.95 9.06 9.37
CA PHE A 234 9.97 9.81 8.60
C PHE A 234 9.46 11.01 9.42
N TRP A 235 8.93 12.01 8.72
CA TRP A 235 8.35 13.19 9.36
C TRP A 235 6.91 12.92 9.79
N LEU A 236 6.54 13.54 10.90
CA LEU A 236 5.20 13.55 11.47
C LEU A 236 4.63 14.96 11.32
N MET A 237 3.32 15.03 11.08
CA MET A 237 2.66 16.34 11.00
C MET A 237 2.38 16.83 12.42
N PRO A 238 2.67 18.10 12.76
CA PRO A 238 2.18 18.71 14.00
C PRO A 238 0.65 18.65 14.07
N LYS A 239 0.11 18.29 15.22
CA LYS A 239 -1.35 18.25 15.43
C LYS A 239 -1.92 19.67 15.29
N PRO A 240 -2.78 19.94 14.30
CA PRO A 240 -3.29 21.28 14.07
C PRO A 240 -4.32 21.67 15.14
N PRO A 241 -4.45 22.97 15.49
CA PRO A 241 -5.48 23.44 16.42
C PRO A 241 -6.91 23.11 15.97
N VAL A 242 -7.17 23.17 14.67
CA VAL A 242 -8.46 22.86 14.05
C VAL A 242 -8.27 21.86 12.92
N PHE A 243 -9.17 20.87 12.89
CA PHE A 243 -9.36 19.91 11.81
C PHE A 243 -10.83 19.97 11.38
N LYS A 244 -11.08 20.20 10.09
CA LYS A 244 -12.42 20.26 9.51
C LYS A 244 -12.54 19.31 8.32
N PRO A 245 -12.98 18.05 8.54
CA PRO A 245 -13.32 17.15 7.45
C PRO A 245 -14.65 17.55 6.83
N PHE A 246 -14.79 17.26 5.53
CA PHE A 246 -16.03 17.46 4.80
C PHE A 246 -16.12 16.49 3.62
N GLU A 247 -17.34 16.33 3.12
CA GLU A 247 -17.65 15.54 1.94
C GLU A 247 -18.34 16.42 0.88
N ILE A 248 -18.16 16.09 -0.39
CA ILE A 248 -18.95 16.66 -1.50
C ILE A 248 -19.48 15.50 -2.36
N GLN A 249 -20.81 15.35 -2.42
CA GLN A 249 -21.48 14.29 -3.17
C GLN A 249 -21.95 14.77 -4.54
N PHE A 250 -21.69 13.98 -5.58
CA PHE A 250 -22.10 14.24 -6.97
C PHE A 250 -22.94 13.08 -7.50
N ASP A 251 -24.03 13.38 -8.20
CA ASP A 251 -25.08 12.40 -8.52
C ASP A 251 -24.80 11.59 -9.80
N GLU A 252 -23.96 12.10 -10.70
CA GLU A 252 -23.71 11.49 -12.00
C GLU A 252 -22.27 11.02 -12.19
N GLU A 253 -22.10 9.84 -12.79
CA GLU A 253 -20.79 9.24 -13.05
C GLU A 253 -19.93 10.12 -13.98
N SER A 254 -20.58 10.86 -14.89
CA SER A 254 -19.93 11.82 -15.79
C SER A 254 -19.35 13.04 -15.08
N ASP A 255 -19.74 13.32 -13.83
CA ASP A 255 -19.25 14.50 -13.10
C ASP A 255 -17.77 14.40 -12.74
N ILE A 256 -17.15 13.21 -12.81
CA ILE A 256 -15.72 12.99 -12.50
C ILE A 256 -14.81 14.00 -13.20
N SER A 257 -15.13 14.37 -14.44
CA SER A 257 -14.31 15.32 -15.19
C SER A 257 -14.33 16.69 -14.52
N GLU A 258 -15.51 17.25 -14.26
CA GLU A 258 -15.67 18.55 -13.60
C GLU A 258 -15.19 18.55 -12.15
N ILE A 259 -15.38 17.45 -11.42
CA ILE A 259 -14.89 17.28 -10.04
C ILE A 259 -13.37 17.46 -10.01
N VAL A 260 -12.65 16.79 -10.91
CA VAL A 260 -11.19 16.86 -10.96
C VAL A 260 -10.70 18.24 -11.38
N GLU A 261 -11.35 18.88 -12.35
CA GLU A 261 -11.04 20.25 -12.76
C GLU A 261 -11.26 21.26 -11.63
N MET A 262 -12.30 21.06 -10.83
CA MET A 262 -12.64 21.87 -9.66
C MET A 262 -11.61 21.70 -8.53
N LEU A 263 -11.21 20.46 -8.22
CA LEU A 263 -10.32 20.15 -7.10
C LEU A 263 -8.86 20.44 -7.40
N ARG A 264 -8.39 20.23 -8.64
CA ARG A 264 -6.97 20.39 -9.01
C ARG A 264 -6.37 21.73 -8.57
N PRO A 265 -6.94 22.92 -8.85
CA PRO A 265 -6.35 24.18 -8.42
C PRO A 265 -6.31 24.32 -6.89
N LEU A 266 -7.32 23.81 -6.18
CA LEU A 266 -7.36 23.83 -4.70
C LEU A 266 -6.24 22.96 -4.10
N ARG A 267 -5.97 21.81 -4.72
CA ARG A 267 -4.89 20.88 -4.34
C ARG A 267 -3.51 21.45 -4.64
N ILE A 268 -3.29 21.96 -5.86
CA ILE A 268 -2.01 22.55 -6.25
C ILE A 268 -1.67 23.76 -5.37
N ALA A 269 -2.66 24.58 -5.02
CA ALA A 269 -2.49 25.75 -4.17
C ALA A 269 -2.43 25.41 -2.66
N GLN A 270 -2.56 24.15 -2.27
CA GLN A 270 -2.62 23.69 -0.87
C GLN A 270 -3.76 24.33 -0.05
N ILE A 271 -4.83 24.81 -0.71
CA ILE A 271 -6.05 25.27 -0.04
C ILE A 271 -6.76 24.07 0.60
N ILE A 272 -6.80 22.95 -0.13
CA ILE A 272 -7.09 21.63 0.41
C ILE A 272 -5.75 20.89 0.45
N PRO A 273 -5.10 20.72 1.62
CA PRO A 273 -3.73 20.22 1.67
C PRO A 273 -3.63 18.69 1.69
N ASN A 274 -4.63 17.97 2.20
CA ASN A 274 -4.57 16.52 2.33
C ASN A 274 -4.72 15.77 1.01
N SER A 275 -4.27 14.52 0.96
CA SER A 275 -4.59 13.60 -0.13
C SER A 275 -6.09 13.31 -0.16
N VAL A 276 -6.80 14.07 -0.99
CA VAL A 276 -8.26 13.97 -1.19
C VAL A 276 -8.60 12.62 -1.81
N VAL A 277 -9.79 12.10 -1.49
CA VAL A 277 -10.34 10.91 -2.12
C VAL A 277 -11.57 11.28 -2.93
N ILE A 278 -11.69 10.73 -4.14
CA ILE A 278 -12.93 10.74 -4.95
C ILE A 278 -13.36 9.28 -5.11
N ALA A 279 -14.30 8.83 -4.31
CA ALA A 279 -14.71 7.43 -4.26
C ALA A 279 -16.01 7.18 -5.03
N GLY A 280 -16.03 6.10 -5.83
CA GLY A 280 -17.22 5.68 -6.57
C GLY A 280 -18.26 4.99 -5.68
N THR A 281 -19.50 4.88 -6.17
CA THR A 281 -20.63 4.32 -5.41
C THR A 281 -20.33 2.97 -4.74
N LEU A 282 -19.73 2.01 -5.45
CA LEU A 282 -19.52 0.66 -4.90
C LEU A 282 -18.41 0.60 -3.85
N TRP A 283 -17.42 1.49 -3.94
CA TRP A 283 -16.43 1.64 -2.87
C TRP A 283 -17.14 2.07 -1.58
N GLU A 284 -17.91 3.14 -1.66
CA GLU A 284 -18.64 3.72 -0.53
C GLU A 284 -19.72 2.77 0.02
N ALA A 285 -20.43 2.05 -0.85
CA ALA A 285 -21.42 1.07 -0.43
C ALA A 285 -20.75 -0.05 0.40
N ALA A 286 -19.63 -0.58 -0.08
CA ALA A 286 -18.92 -1.67 0.60
C ALA A 286 -18.28 -1.20 1.92
N THR A 287 -17.77 0.03 2.00
CA THR A 287 -17.29 0.61 3.26
C THR A 287 -18.42 1.03 4.20
N CYS A 288 -19.67 1.07 3.74
CA CYS A 288 -20.88 1.08 4.55
C CYS A 288 -21.40 -0.32 4.94
N ASN A 289 -20.55 -1.36 4.85
CA ASN A 289 -20.91 -2.76 5.13
C ASN A 289 -22.05 -3.30 4.23
N THR A 290 -22.25 -2.72 3.06
CA THR A 290 -23.22 -3.23 2.07
C THR A 290 -22.57 -4.34 1.26
N ARG A 291 -23.30 -5.43 1.03
CA ARG A 291 -22.85 -6.53 0.18
C ARG A 291 -23.59 -6.51 -1.14
N ARG A 292 -22.98 -7.04 -2.19
CA ARG A 292 -23.64 -7.22 -3.49
C ARG A 292 -24.91 -8.06 -3.34
N SER A 293 -24.84 -9.11 -2.52
CA SER A 293 -25.95 -10.04 -2.24
C SER A 293 -27.17 -9.38 -1.62
N ASP A 294 -27.04 -8.19 -1.02
CA ASP A 294 -28.17 -7.46 -0.44
C ASP A 294 -29.10 -6.90 -1.54
N TYR A 295 -28.58 -6.75 -2.76
CA TYR A 295 -29.31 -6.21 -3.92
C TYR A 295 -29.40 -7.21 -5.09
N LEU A 296 -28.34 -8.01 -5.30
CA LEU A 296 -28.21 -8.86 -6.47
C LEU A 296 -27.40 -10.13 -6.18
N THR A 297 -28.00 -11.29 -6.46
CA THR A 297 -27.36 -12.61 -6.32
C THR A 297 -27.02 -13.27 -7.67
N THR A 298 -27.47 -12.71 -8.78
CA THR A 298 -27.18 -13.27 -10.11
C THR A 298 -25.70 -13.08 -10.48
N PRO A 299 -25.10 -13.96 -11.31
CA PRO A 299 -23.75 -13.78 -11.83
C PRO A 299 -23.58 -12.47 -12.65
N GLY A 300 -22.34 -12.06 -12.85
CA GLY A 300 -21.97 -10.91 -13.67
C GLY A 300 -21.74 -9.62 -12.89
N ALA A 301 -21.52 -8.53 -13.62
CA ALA A 301 -21.34 -7.20 -13.04
C ALA A 301 -22.65 -6.63 -12.50
N THR A 302 -22.56 -5.72 -11.54
CA THR A 302 -23.69 -5.01 -10.95
C THR A 302 -24.23 -3.99 -11.96
N PRO A 303 -25.49 -4.11 -12.42
CA PRO A 303 -26.05 -3.19 -13.42
C PRO A 303 -26.18 -1.76 -12.89
N ASP A 304 -26.09 -0.77 -13.78
CA ASP A 304 -26.23 0.66 -13.43
C ASP A 304 -27.57 0.98 -12.73
N SER A 305 -28.64 0.25 -13.05
CA SER A 305 -29.92 0.39 -12.34
C SER A 305 -29.84 0.02 -10.85
N VAL A 306 -29.03 -0.99 -10.51
CA VAL A 306 -28.78 -1.41 -9.13
C VAL A 306 -27.85 -0.40 -8.45
N LEU A 307 -26.85 0.13 -9.15
CA LEU A 307 -26.00 1.22 -8.64
C LEU A 307 -26.84 2.46 -8.25
N LYS A 308 -27.77 2.89 -9.11
CA LYS A 308 -28.69 4.01 -8.81
C LYS A 308 -29.62 3.68 -7.63
N GLN A 309 -30.05 2.43 -7.49
CA GLN A 309 -30.82 1.99 -6.31
C GLN A 309 -29.99 2.06 -5.03
N ILE A 310 -28.73 1.60 -5.05
CA ILE A 310 -27.80 1.70 -3.93
C ILE A 310 -27.56 3.17 -3.54
N GLN A 311 -27.34 4.06 -4.51
CA GLN A 311 -27.18 5.50 -4.26
C GLN A 311 -28.37 6.06 -3.48
N LYS A 312 -29.59 5.72 -3.89
CA LYS A 312 -30.82 6.16 -3.21
C LYS A 312 -30.94 5.59 -1.79
N ASP A 313 -30.77 4.28 -1.64
CA ASP A 313 -31.00 3.58 -0.37
C ASP A 313 -29.93 3.88 0.69
N LYS A 314 -28.72 4.23 0.25
CA LYS A 314 -27.57 4.54 1.11
C LYS A 314 -27.23 6.03 1.17
N HIS A 315 -27.98 6.87 0.47
CA HIS A 315 -27.76 8.32 0.38
C HIS A 315 -26.33 8.67 -0.09
N LEU A 316 -25.86 7.97 -1.13
CA LEU A 316 -24.53 8.12 -1.72
C LEU A 316 -24.63 8.80 -3.09
N GLY A 317 -23.59 9.55 -3.46
CA GLY A 317 -23.39 10.01 -4.83
C GLY A 317 -22.86 8.90 -5.76
N ALA A 318 -22.86 9.19 -7.06
CA ALA A 318 -22.00 8.51 -8.02
C ALA A 318 -20.52 8.70 -7.68
N TRP A 319 -20.17 9.91 -7.22
CA TRP A 319 -18.87 10.24 -6.67
C TRP A 319 -19.00 10.94 -5.32
N ASN A 320 -18.17 10.52 -4.36
CA ASN A 320 -18.17 11.02 -2.99
C ASN A 320 -16.75 11.52 -2.70
N VAL A 321 -16.59 12.84 -2.62
CA VAL A 321 -15.29 13.49 -2.44
C VAL A 321 -15.05 13.72 -0.95
N TYR A 322 -13.98 13.17 -0.38
CA TYR A 322 -13.58 13.41 1.00
C TYR A 322 -12.30 14.24 1.08
N ALA A 323 -12.39 15.36 1.79
CA ALA A 323 -11.30 16.31 1.96
C ALA A 323 -11.34 16.92 3.36
N ALA A 324 -10.25 17.58 3.76
CA ALA A 324 -10.19 18.24 5.04
C ALA A 324 -9.34 19.51 5.03
N LEU A 325 -9.65 20.42 5.96
CA LEU A 325 -8.89 21.62 6.25
C LEU A 325 -8.24 21.51 7.62
N TYR A 326 -7.06 22.12 7.76
CA TYR A 326 -6.20 22.01 8.93
C TYR A 326 -5.57 23.37 9.21
N GLY A 327 -5.47 23.77 10.48
CA GLY A 327 -4.75 24.97 10.88
C GLY A 327 -5.38 25.68 12.06
N THR A 328 -5.17 26.99 12.13
CA THR A 328 -5.89 27.89 13.05
C THR A 328 -7.35 28.04 12.62
N PRO A 329 -8.26 28.45 13.54
CA PRO A 329 -9.64 28.75 13.19
C PRO A 329 -9.77 29.70 11.98
N GLU A 330 -8.96 30.75 11.92
CA GLU A 330 -9.00 31.77 10.87
C GLU A 330 -8.57 31.21 9.51
N GLN A 331 -7.51 30.40 9.50
CA GLN A 331 -7.05 29.72 8.27
C GLN A 331 -8.12 28.76 7.74
N VAL A 332 -8.75 27.99 8.63
CA VAL A 332 -9.82 27.06 8.26
C VAL A 332 -11.04 27.82 7.75
N GLU A 333 -11.43 28.92 8.38
CA GLU A 333 -12.57 29.74 7.93
C GLU A 333 -12.34 30.33 6.53
N VAL A 334 -11.17 30.91 6.27
CA VAL A 334 -10.82 31.48 4.97
C VAL A 334 -10.81 30.40 3.89
N ASN A 335 -10.13 29.27 4.14
CA ASN A 335 -10.08 28.18 3.18
C ASN A 335 -11.45 27.53 2.96
N TRP A 336 -12.26 27.42 4.01
CA TRP A 336 -13.63 26.91 3.91
C TRP A 336 -14.50 27.79 3.02
N LYS A 337 -14.38 29.11 3.14
CA LYS A 337 -15.04 30.05 2.23
C LYS A 337 -14.62 29.83 0.78
N ILE A 338 -13.32 29.68 0.51
CA ILE A 338 -12.82 29.44 -0.85
C ILE A 338 -13.39 28.12 -1.42
N VAL A 339 -13.31 27.03 -0.65
CA VAL A 339 -13.83 25.71 -1.06
C VAL A 339 -15.33 25.79 -1.38
N THR A 340 -16.13 26.34 -0.46
CA THR A 340 -17.58 26.40 -0.65
C THR A 340 -18.00 27.36 -1.77
N ASP A 341 -17.29 28.46 -1.99
CA ASP A 341 -17.54 29.35 -3.13
C ASP A 341 -17.24 28.66 -4.47
N VAL A 342 -16.18 27.83 -4.53
CA VAL A 342 -15.86 27.01 -5.71
C VAL A 342 -16.93 25.96 -6.00
N VAL A 343 -17.40 25.24 -4.97
CA VAL A 343 -18.50 24.25 -5.11
C VAL A 343 -19.80 24.94 -5.51
N LYS A 344 -20.15 26.09 -4.90
CA LYS A 344 -21.34 26.86 -5.31
C LYS A 344 -21.25 27.32 -6.76
N LYS A 345 -20.06 27.74 -7.21
CA LYS A 345 -19.83 28.22 -8.58
C LYS A 345 -19.92 27.10 -9.63
N SER A 346 -19.55 25.86 -9.28
CA SER A 346 -19.71 24.73 -10.21
C SER A 346 -21.19 24.40 -10.46
N GLY A 347 -22.08 24.76 -9.53
CA GLY A 347 -23.51 24.44 -9.61
C GLY A 347 -23.81 22.95 -9.38
N LYS A 348 -22.81 22.16 -9.00
CA LYS A 348 -22.90 20.73 -8.71
C LYS A 348 -22.20 20.42 -7.38
N GLY A 349 -22.58 19.29 -6.79
CA GLY A 349 -21.97 18.83 -5.54
C GLY A 349 -22.72 19.30 -4.30
N ARG A 350 -23.18 18.35 -3.50
CA ARG A 350 -23.77 18.62 -2.17
C ARG A 350 -22.67 18.54 -1.11
N VAL A 351 -22.37 19.66 -0.47
CA VAL A 351 -21.44 19.69 0.66
C VAL A 351 -22.09 19.07 1.89
N ILE A 352 -21.36 18.21 2.59
CA ILE A 352 -21.75 17.60 3.85
C ILE A 352 -20.64 17.88 4.86
N THR A 353 -21.03 18.46 5.98
CA THR A 353 -20.13 18.80 7.08
C THR A 353 -20.07 17.67 8.12
N GLN A 354 -19.05 17.70 8.99
CA GLN A 354 -18.95 16.76 10.10
C GLN A 354 -20.18 16.84 11.03
N GLU A 355 -20.71 18.04 11.24
CA GLU A 355 -21.89 18.26 12.07
C GLU A 355 -23.15 17.61 11.47
N GLU A 356 -23.31 17.66 10.14
CA GLU A 356 -24.41 17.02 9.42
C GLU A 356 -24.24 15.49 9.34
N ALA A 357 -23.02 15.01 9.09
CA ALA A 357 -22.72 13.59 8.97
C ALA A 357 -22.76 12.85 10.32
N GLY A 358 -22.37 13.52 11.40
CA GLY A 358 -22.26 12.94 12.74
C GLY A 358 -21.37 11.70 12.76
N ASP A 359 -21.90 10.60 13.29
CA ASP A 359 -21.20 9.32 13.43
C ASP A 359 -21.45 8.33 12.28
N THR A 360 -22.06 8.78 11.18
CA THR A 360 -22.42 7.89 10.08
C THR A 360 -21.20 7.43 9.28
N GLN A 361 -21.23 6.17 8.83
CA GLN A 361 -20.33 5.70 7.79
C GLN A 361 -20.94 6.04 6.43
N PRO A 362 -20.13 6.43 5.44
CA PRO A 362 -18.66 6.34 5.37
C PRO A 362 -17.88 7.55 5.93
N PHE A 363 -18.56 8.66 6.27
CA PHE A 363 -17.90 9.89 6.70
C PHE A 363 -16.98 9.70 7.92
N LYS A 364 -17.43 8.96 8.93
CA LYS A 364 -16.70 8.78 10.20
C LYS A 364 -15.31 8.18 9.98
N TYR A 365 -15.19 7.09 9.23
CA TYR A 365 -13.89 6.47 9.01
C TYR A 365 -13.00 7.34 8.10
N ARG A 366 -13.57 8.05 7.12
CA ARG A 366 -12.82 8.99 6.28
C ARG A 366 -12.27 10.15 7.11
N ALA A 367 -13.04 10.70 8.04
CA ALA A 367 -12.56 11.72 8.98
C ALA A 367 -11.42 11.18 9.86
N GLN A 368 -11.50 9.93 10.33
CA GLN A 368 -10.42 9.27 11.05
C GLN A 368 -9.14 9.11 10.19
N LEU A 369 -9.28 8.65 8.95
CA LEU A 369 -8.16 8.52 8.01
C LEU A 369 -7.49 9.86 7.73
N MET A 370 -8.28 10.91 7.49
CA MET A 370 -7.78 12.27 7.22
C MET A 370 -7.18 12.96 8.47
N SER A 371 -7.37 12.41 9.67
CA SER A 371 -6.77 12.87 10.93
C SER A 371 -5.74 11.91 11.52
N GLY A 372 -5.34 10.87 10.77
CA GLY A 372 -4.31 9.94 11.22
C GLY A 372 -4.74 8.98 12.33
N VAL A 373 -6.05 8.78 12.51
CA VAL A 373 -6.61 7.82 13.49
C VAL A 373 -6.78 6.46 12.82
N PRO A 374 -6.02 5.42 13.24
CA PRO A 374 -6.13 4.09 12.64
C PRO A 374 -7.53 3.48 12.85
N ASN A 375 -8.03 2.80 11.82
CA ASN A 375 -9.29 2.06 11.87
C ASN A 375 -9.25 0.90 10.86
N LEU A 376 -10.30 0.08 10.86
CA LEU A 376 -10.42 -1.12 10.00
C LEU A 376 -11.69 -1.11 9.13
N GLN A 377 -12.37 0.03 8.99
CA GLN A 377 -13.68 0.10 8.33
C GLN A 377 -13.62 -0.39 6.86
N GLU A 378 -12.52 -0.09 6.17
CA GLU A 378 -12.36 -0.37 4.74
C GLU A 378 -12.15 -1.87 4.43
N PHE A 379 -11.98 -2.72 5.45
CA PHE A 379 -12.13 -4.18 5.26
C PHE A 379 -13.52 -4.58 4.75
N GLY A 380 -14.52 -3.70 4.85
CA GLY A 380 -15.83 -3.86 4.23
C GLY A 380 -15.78 -4.13 2.72
N LEU A 381 -14.77 -3.61 2.00
CA LEU A 381 -14.53 -3.90 0.58
C LEU A 381 -14.48 -5.40 0.30
N TYR A 382 -13.78 -6.16 1.14
CA TYR A 382 -13.61 -7.60 0.97
C TYR A 382 -14.90 -8.39 1.20
N ASN A 383 -15.94 -7.77 1.76
CA ASN A 383 -17.26 -8.37 1.95
C ASN A 383 -18.24 -8.04 0.81
N TRP A 384 -17.90 -7.13 -0.12
CA TRP A 384 -18.78 -6.78 -1.23
C TRP A 384 -19.20 -8.02 -2.02
N ARG A 385 -18.22 -8.81 -2.47
CA ARG A 385 -18.40 -10.14 -3.07
C ARG A 385 -18.09 -11.28 -2.10
N GLY A 386 -17.19 -11.07 -1.14
CA GLY A 386 -16.72 -12.14 -0.26
C GLY A 386 -15.70 -13.05 -0.95
N GLY A 387 -15.55 -14.29 -0.47
CA GLY A 387 -14.70 -15.32 -1.10
C GLY A 387 -13.19 -15.11 -0.97
N GLY A 388 -12.74 -13.92 -0.54
CA GLY A 388 -11.33 -13.62 -0.26
C GLY A 388 -10.49 -13.30 -1.48
N GLY A 389 -11.10 -12.97 -2.63
CA GLY A 389 -10.41 -12.46 -3.81
C GLY A 389 -10.40 -10.93 -3.86
N SER A 390 -9.21 -10.35 -3.92
CA SER A 390 -8.98 -8.91 -4.09
C SER A 390 -7.59 -8.72 -4.70
N MET A 391 -7.53 -7.89 -5.75
CA MET A 391 -6.28 -7.46 -6.36
C MET A 391 -6.38 -5.97 -6.68
N TRP A 392 -5.45 -5.18 -6.16
CA TRP A 392 -5.40 -3.76 -6.46
C TRP A 392 -4.82 -3.51 -7.86
N PHE A 393 -5.64 -2.96 -8.74
CA PHE A 393 -5.22 -2.39 -10.01
C PHE A 393 -5.15 -0.88 -9.85
N ALA A 394 -3.93 -0.32 -9.81
CA ALA A 394 -3.72 1.08 -9.41
C ALA A 394 -2.94 1.90 -10.46
N PRO A 395 -3.54 2.18 -11.64
CA PRO A 395 -2.94 3.05 -12.65
C PRO A 395 -2.68 4.45 -12.11
N VAL A 396 -1.57 5.06 -12.54
CA VAL A 396 -1.33 6.48 -12.35
C VAL A 396 -2.11 7.26 -13.41
N SER A 397 -2.76 8.35 -13.01
CA SER A 397 -3.39 9.31 -13.92
C SER A 397 -2.84 10.71 -13.70
N GLN A 398 -2.97 11.57 -14.72
CA GLN A 398 -2.89 13.01 -14.47
C GLN A 398 -4.11 13.43 -13.65
N ALA A 399 -3.97 14.44 -12.79
CA ALA A 399 -5.10 15.08 -12.13
C ALA A 399 -5.93 15.94 -13.11
N ARG A 400 -6.34 15.38 -14.25
CA ARG A 400 -7.12 16.01 -15.32
C ARG A 400 -8.43 15.25 -15.49
N GLY A 401 -9.54 15.98 -15.58
CA GLY A 401 -10.87 15.40 -15.64
C GLY A 401 -11.05 14.39 -16.77
N SER A 402 -10.60 14.75 -17.97
CA SER A 402 -10.66 13.88 -19.15
C SER A 402 -9.89 12.57 -18.98
N GLU A 403 -8.74 12.59 -18.30
CA GLU A 403 -7.92 11.39 -18.08
C GLU A 403 -8.56 10.47 -17.03
N CYS A 404 -9.11 11.05 -15.97
CA CYS A 404 -9.82 10.29 -14.93
C CYS A 404 -11.09 9.63 -15.49
N GLU A 405 -11.87 10.37 -16.29
CA GLU A 405 -13.06 9.85 -16.95
C GLU A 405 -12.70 8.71 -17.93
N LYS A 406 -11.66 8.90 -18.75
CA LYS A 406 -11.21 7.89 -19.71
C LYS A 406 -10.75 6.62 -19.00
N GLN A 407 -9.92 6.72 -17.96
CA GLN A 407 -9.47 5.55 -17.21
C GLN A 407 -10.63 4.83 -16.51
N MET A 408 -11.55 5.57 -15.89
CA MET A 408 -12.72 4.97 -15.24
C MET A 408 -13.58 4.19 -16.23
N LYS A 409 -13.92 4.79 -17.38
CA LYS A 409 -14.72 4.12 -18.43
C LYS A 409 -14.03 2.88 -18.99
N LEU A 410 -12.72 2.96 -19.23
CA LEU A 410 -11.93 1.83 -19.72
C LEU A 410 -11.93 0.67 -18.71
N ALA A 411 -11.62 0.95 -17.44
CA ALA A 411 -11.66 -0.04 -16.38
C ALA A 411 -13.05 -0.67 -16.22
N LYS A 412 -14.11 0.15 -16.12
CA LYS A 412 -15.50 -0.31 -15.98
C LYS A 412 -15.92 -1.22 -17.14
N THR A 413 -15.54 -0.87 -18.37
CA THR A 413 -15.83 -1.69 -19.55
C THR A 413 -15.18 -3.07 -19.47
N ILE A 414 -13.90 -3.13 -19.12
CA ILE A 414 -13.15 -4.39 -19.01
C ILE A 414 -13.65 -5.23 -17.84
N LEU A 415 -13.84 -4.63 -16.66
CA LEU A 415 -14.38 -5.32 -15.49
C LEU A 415 -15.75 -5.92 -15.78
N ASN A 416 -16.65 -5.13 -16.39
CA ASN A 416 -18.00 -5.61 -16.71
C ASN A 416 -17.97 -6.73 -17.76
N LYS A 417 -17.08 -6.69 -18.75
CA LYS A 417 -16.86 -7.77 -19.72
C LYS A 417 -16.52 -9.09 -19.04
N HIS A 418 -15.74 -9.04 -17.95
CA HIS A 418 -15.38 -10.22 -17.15
C HIS A 418 -16.38 -10.54 -16.04
N GLY A 419 -17.50 -9.81 -15.95
CA GLY A 419 -18.54 -10.01 -14.94
C GLY A 419 -18.15 -9.54 -13.54
N LEU A 420 -17.19 -8.62 -13.44
CA LEU A 420 -16.72 -8.00 -12.20
C LEU A 420 -17.15 -6.52 -12.15
N ASP A 421 -17.06 -5.92 -10.97
CA ASP A 421 -17.55 -4.56 -10.72
C ASP A 421 -16.43 -3.52 -10.79
N TYR A 422 -16.75 -2.30 -11.24
CA TYR A 422 -15.91 -1.13 -10.99
C TYR A 422 -16.06 -0.66 -9.53
N VAL A 423 -15.09 -1.01 -8.71
CA VAL A 423 -14.96 -0.55 -7.32
C VAL A 423 -13.68 0.27 -7.23
N GLY A 424 -13.79 1.58 -7.39
CA GLY A 424 -12.62 2.45 -7.52
C GLY A 424 -12.72 3.76 -6.74
N GLU A 425 -11.56 4.28 -6.37
CA GLU A 425 -11.36 5.63 -5.87
C GLU A 425 -10.16 6.30 -6.55
N PHE A 426 -10.18 7.63 -6.64
CA PHE A 426 -9.00 8.42 -6.99
C PHE A 426 -8.43 9.05 -5.72
N ILE A 427 -7.17 8.75 -5.42
CA ILE A 427 -6.40 9.46 -4.39
C ILE A 427 -5.66 10.61 -5.08
N VAL A 428 -6.02 11.84 -4.70
CA VAL A 428 -5.62 13.07 -5.38
C VAL A 428 -4.31 13.60 -4.80
N GLY A 429 -3.23 13.31 -5.52
CA GLY A 429 -1.92 13.94 -5.31
C GLY A 429 -1.94 15.43 -5.66
N TRP A 430 -0.75 16.03 -5.79
CA TRP A 430 -0.68 17.44 -6.22
C TRP A 430 -0.93 17.60 -7.71
N ARG A 431 -0.50 16.63 -8.52
CA ARG A 431 -0.54 16.68 -10.00
C ARG A 431 -0.97 15.36 -10.63
N ASP A 432 -0.83 14.28 -9.86
CA ASP A 432 -1.18 12.92 -10.19
C ASP A 432 -2.46 12.48 -9.46
N MET A 433 -2.99 11.35 -9.92
CA MET A 433 -3.94 10.54 -9.19
C MET A 433 -3.38 9.13 -9.07
N HIS A 434 -3.51 8.54 -7.90
CA HIS A 434 -3.54 7.08 -7.79
C HIS A 434 -4.99 6.66 -8.00
N HIS A 435 -5.29 6.11 -9.17
CA HIS A 435 -6.62 5.60 -9.48
C HIS A 435 -6.68 4.15 -9.00
N VAL A 436 -7.10 3.96 -7.76
CA VAL A 436 -7.09 2.66 -7.09
C VAL A 436 -8.40 1.94 -7.40
N ILE A 437 -8.30 0.78 -8.06
CA ILE A 437 -9.44 -0.08 -8.39
C ILE A 437 -9.25 -1.41 -7.67
N ASP A 438 -10.22 -1.80 -6.85
CA ASP A 438 -10.26 -3.11 -6.20
C ASP A 438 -10.92 -4.13 -7.13
N VAL A 439 -10.12 -5.03 -7.71
CA VAL A 439 -10.64 -6.16 -8.48
C VAL A 439 -11.10 -7.23 -7.50
N LEU A 440 -12.35 -7.10 -7.05
CA LEU A 440 -13.01 -7.98 -6.09
C LEU A 440 -13.67 -9.17 -6.79
N PHE A 441 -13.45 -10.39 -6.27
CA PHE A 441 -13.97 -11.62 -6.85
C PHE A 441 -14.09 -12.74 -5.79
N ASP A 442 -14.94 -13.74 -6.04
CA ASP A 442 -15.00 -14.92 -5.19
C ASP A 442 -13.87 -15.90 -5.52
N ARG A 443 -12.77 -15.86 -4.75
CA ARG A 443 -11.62 -16.76 -4.93
C ARG A 443 -11.93 -18.23 -4.62
N SER A 444 -13.04 -18.53 -3.94
CA SER A 444 -13.47 -19.92 -3.72
C SER A 444 -14.13 -20.53 -4.97
N ASN A 445 -14.51 -19.70 -5.94
CA ASN A 445 -15.04 -20.11 -7.23
C ASN A 445 -13.90 -20.17 -8.28
N PRO A 446 -13.54 -21.36 -8.80
CA PRO A 446 -12.46 -21.49 -9.79
C PRO A 446 -12.71 -20.73 -11.10
N GLU A 447 -13.95 -20.72 -11.61
CA GLU A 447 -14.31 -20.05 -12.86
C GLU A 447 -14.22 -18.53 -12.70
N GLU A 448 -14.72 -17.99 -11.59
CA GLU A 448 -14.61 -16.56 -11.30
C GLU A 448 -13.15 -16.14 -11.04
N THR A 449 -12.35 -17.02 -10.43
CA THR A 449 -10.91 -16.80 -10.26
C THR A 449 -10.18 -16.72 -11.60
N GLU A 450 -10.49 -17.60 -12.55
CA GLU A 450 -9.92 -17.57 -13.90
C GLU A 450 -10.33 -16.28 -14.65
N ARG A 451 -11.61 -15.89 -14.57
CA ARG A 451 -12.09 -14.60 -15.11
C ARG A 451 -11.37 -13.41 -14.49
N ALA A 452 -11.16 -13.41 -13.17
CA ALA A 452 -10.45 -12.33 -12.48
C ALA A 452 -8.98 -12.23 -12.92
N ASN A 453 -8.32 -13.37 -13.16
CA ASN A 453 -6.96 -13.39 -13.71
C ASN A 453 -6.91 -12.80 -15.12
N ALA A 454 -7.81 -13.25 -16.01
CA ALA A 454 -7.91 -12.74 -17.37
C ALA A 454 -8.26 -11.25 -17.41
N CYS A 455 -9.15 -10.81 -16.52
CA CYS A 455 -9.51 -9.40 -16.34
C CYS A 455 -8.30 -8.55 -15.97
N PHE A 456 -7.49 -8.98 -15.01
CA PHE A 456 -6.32 -8.22 -14.57
C PHE A 456 -5.25 -8.11 -15.68
N HIS A 457 -5.07 -9.16 -16.49
CA HIS A 457 -4.24 -9.09 -17.70
C HIS A 457 -4.78 -8.08 -18.72
N GLU A 458 -6.07 -8.14 -19.05
CA GLU A 458 -6.68 -7.22 -20.01
C GLU A 458 -6.65 -5.76 -19.53
N LEU A 459 -6.83 -5.53 -18.22
CA LEU A 459 -6.67 -4.20 -17.62
C LEU A 459 -5.25 -3.67 -17.84
N LEU A 460 -4.22 -4.47 -17.56
CA LEU A 460 -2.82 -4.08 -17.77
C LEU A 460 -2.54 -3.77 -19.26
N ASP A 461 -2.95 -4.65 -20.16
CA ASP A 461 -2.71 -4.51 -21.59
C ASP A 461 -3.42 -3.27 -22.18
N ALA A 462 -4.69 -3.08 -21.85
CA ALA A 462 -5.49 -1.96 -22.36
C ALA A 462 -5.02 -0.61 -21.81
N PHE A 463 -4.64 -0.54 -20.53
CA PHE A 463 -4.11 0.69 -19.95
C PHE A 463 -2.73 1.03 -20.52
N GLU A 464 -1.87 0.02 -20.74
CA GLU A 464 -0.57 0.22 -21.36
C GLU A 464 -0.70 0.72 -22.81
N HIS A 465 -1.69 0.24 -23.56
CA HIS A 465 -1.99 0.74 -24.92
C HIS A 465 -2.30 2.25 -24.94
N GLU A 466 -2.92 2.75 -23.87
CA GLU A 466 -3.25 4.17 -23.70
C GLU A 466 -2.11 4.99 -23.04
N GLY A 467 -0.97 4.36 -22.75
CA GLY A 467 0.19 5.01 -22.13
C GLY A 467 0.11 5.11 -20.59
N TYR A 468 -0.74 4.32 -19.94
CA TYR A 468 -0.86 4.26 -18.49
C TYR A 468 -0.16 3.02 -17.92
N ALA A 469 0.37 3.13 -16.71
CA ALA A 469 0.93 2.02 -15.95
C ALA A 469 0.55 2.14 -14.48
N VAL A 470 0.55 1.01 -13.77
CA VAL A 470 0.26 0.96 -12.34
C VAL A 470 1.48 1.35 -11.49
N TYR A 471 1.26 2.10 -10.41
CA TYR A 471 2.36 2.50 -9.50
C TYR A 471 2.86 1.35 -8.61
N ARG A 472 2.01 0.33 -8.43
CA ARG A 472 2.21 -0.80 -7.53
C ARG A 472 1.31 -1.96 -7.96
N VAL A 473 1.78 -3.19 -7.79
CA VAL A 473 1.04 -4.39 -8.21
C VAL A 473 1.34 -5.59 -7.32
N ASN A 474 0.42 -6.55 -7.31
CA ASN A 474 0.55 -7.79 -6.56
C ASN A 474 1.66 -8.70 -7.11
N THR A 475 2.18 -9.58 -6.28
CA THR A 475 3.34 -10.44 -6.61
C THR A 475 3.15 -11.30 -7.86
N ALA A 476 1.94 -11.71 -8.21
CA ALA A 476 1.68 -12.50 -9.42
C ALA A 476 1.90 -11.72 -10.72
N PHE A 477 1.86 -10.38 -10.68
CA PHE A 477 1.95 -9.52 -11.86
C PHE A 477 3.15 -8.56 -11.85
N GLN A 478 4.06 -8.65 -10.87
CA GLN A 478 5.22 -7.75 -10.80
C GLN A 478 6.15 -7.86 -12.01
N GLU A 479 6.36 -9.07 -12.55
CA GLU A 479 7.11 -9.25 -13.81
C GLU A 479 6.39 -8.61 -15.00
N ARG A 480 5.08 -8.82 -15.12
CA ARG A 480 4.25 -8.24 -16.21
C ARG A 480 4.29 -6.72 -16.17
N VAL A 481 4.16 -6.10 -15.00
CA VAL A 481 4.19 -4.63 -14.86
C VAL A 481 5.58 -4.07 -15.12
N ALA A 482 6.65 -4.77 -14.74
CA ALA A 482 8.01 -4.34 -15.05
C ALA A 482 8.24 -4.18 -16.56
N GLN A 483 7.55 -4.95 -17.39
CA GLN A 483 7.62 -4.87 -18.86
C GLN A 483 7.05 -3.54 -19.38
N SER A 484 6.00 -2.99 -18.76
CA SER A 484 5.38 -1.72 -19.14
C SER A 484 6.32 -0.52 -19.05
N TYR A 485 7.39 -0.62 -18.25
CA TYR A 485 8.39 0.44 -18.09
C TYR A 485 9.62 0.29 -19.01
N GLY A 486 9.60 -0.69 -19.92
CA GLY A 486 10.57 -0.84 -21.00
C GLY A 486 11.91 -1.48 -20.62
N GLN A 487 12.58 -2.04 -21.63
CA GLN A 487 13.75 -2.90 -21.44
C GLN A 487 14.98 -2.17 -20.88
N VAL A 488 15.16 -0.88 -21.20
CA VAL A 488 16.32 -0.09 -20.73
C VAL A 488 16.33 0.03 -19.22
N LYS A 489 15.18 0.36 -18.60
CA LYS A 489 15.04 0.43 -17.14
C LYS A 489 15.40 -0.90 -16.50
N ARG A 490 14.81 -1.99 -17.01
CA ARG A 490 15.06 -3.35 -16.52
C ARG A 490 16.52 -3.76 -16.61
N ASN A 491 17.22 -3.39 -17.69
CA ASN A 491 18.64 -3.67 -17.85
C ASN A 491 19.49 -2.99 -16.77
N ILE A 492 19.19 -1.72 -16.47
CA ILE A 492 19.88 -0.97 -15.40
C ILE A 492 19.56 -1.58 -14.03
N GLU A 493 18.31 -1.92 -13.77
CA GLU A 493 17.90 -2.54 -12.50
C GLU A 493 18.61 -3.87 -12.26
N ARG A 494 18.75 -4.70 -13.30
CA ARG A 494 19.51 -5.95 -13.24
C ARG A 494 21.02 -5.71 -13.11
N THR A 495 21.54 -4.64 -13.70
CA THR A 495 22.96 -4.27 -13.56
C THR A 495 23.28 -3.92 -12.11
N ILE A 496 22.43 -3.10 -11.49
CA ILE A 496 22.53 -2.77 -10.06
C ILE A 496 22.35 -4.03 -9.21
N LYS A 497 21.37 -4.88 -9.55
CA LYS A 497 21.12 -6.14 -8.83
C LYS A 497 22.36 -7.03 -8.82
N ARG A 498 23.00 -7.27 -9.98
CA ARG A 498 24.21 -8.09 -10.07
C ARG A 498 25.38 -7.49 -9.30
N ALA A 499 25.49 -6.17 -9.26
CA ALA A 499 26.55 -5.49 -8.54
C ALA A 499 26.40 -5.61 -7.01
N LEU A 500 25.17 -5.52 -6.50
CA LEU A 500 24.90 -5.57 -5.06
C LEU A 500 24.67 -7.00 -4.54
N ASP A 501 23.99 -7.83 -5.32
CA ASP A 501 23.56 -9.19 -4.96
C ASP A 501 23.94 -10.20 -6.05
N PRO A 502 25.23 -10.52 -6.22
CA PRO A 502 25.69 -11.42 -7.27
C PRO A 502 25.16 -12.86 -7.13
N ASN A 503 24.65 -13.24 -5.95
CA ASN A 503 24.07 -14.56 -5.70
C ASN A 503 22.53 -14.58 -5.81
N GLY A 504 21.90 -13.43 -6.05
CA GLY A 504 20.44 -13.33 -6.23
C GLY A 504 19.64 -13.73 -4.99
N ILE A 505 20.17 -13.54 -3.79
CA ILE A 505 19.56 -14.06 -2.55
C ILE A 505 18.45 -13.16 -1.99
N ILE A 506 18.46 -11.86 -2.24
CA ILE A 506 17.41 -10.96 -1.74
C ILE A 506 16.26 -10.94 -2.74
N ALA A 507 15.12 -11.51 -2.36
CA ALA A 507 13.82 -11.44 -3.01
C ALA A 507 13.88 -11.44 -4.56
N PRO A 508 14.53 -12.41 -5.21
CA PRO A 508 14.55 -12.50 -6.66
C PRO A 508 13.12 -12.50 -7.20
N GLY A 509 12.87 -11.72 -8.25
CA GLY A 509 11.56 -11.50 -8.85
C GLY A 509 10.83 -10.24 -8.38
N LYS A 510 11.19 -9.64 -7.22
CA LYS A 510 10.57 -8.38 -6.75
C LYS A 510 10.67 -7.31 -7.84
N CYS A 511 9.51 -6.76 -8.24
CA CYS A 511 9.37 -5.80 -9.33
C CYS A 511 10.01 -6.24 -10.67
N GLY A 512 10.04 -7.55 -10.96
CA GLY A 512 10.62 -8.11 -12.18
C GLY A 512 12.15 -8.03 -12.24
N ILE A 513 12.80 -7.85 -11.07
CA ILE A 513 14.26 -7.79 -10.91
C ILE A 513 14.77 -9.16 -10.44
N ASP A 514 15.38 -9.90 -11.36
CA ASP A 514 16.02 -11.20 -11.15
C ASP A 514 17.25 -11.31 -12.09
N ILE A 515 18.25 -12.13 -11.73
CA ILE A 515 19.57 -12.17 -12.41
C ILE A 515 19.94 -13.47 -13.09
#